data_AF-A0A1E7J199-F1
#
_entry.id   AF-A0A1E7J199-F1
#
_cell.length_a   1.000
_cell.length_b   1.000
_cell.length_c   1.000
_cell.angle_alpha   90.00
_cell.angle_beta   90.00
_cell.angle_gamma   90.00
#
_symmetry.space_group_name_H-M   'P 1'
#
loop_
_entity.id
_entity.type
_entity.pdbx_description
1 polymer ?
#
loop_
_entity_poly.entity_id
_entity_poly.type
_entity_poly.pdbx_seq_one_letter_code
_entity_poly.pdbx_strand_id
1 'polypeptide(L)' 'MATVQRIAEEVKALPEKELDEFLSWLAEYELEHPDRWDQQIARDSQPGGRLEPVLKRVRNDIAAGRIKPLDDVIDNS' A
#
# COMPACT_ATOMS: atom_id res chain seq x y z
N MET A 1 11.90 -10.49 28.21
CA MET A 1 11.82 -9.33 27.29
C MET A 1 11.16 -9.81 26.01
N ALA A 2 10.14 -9.10 25.53
CA ALA A 2 9.44 -9.51 24.32
C ALA A 2 10.42 -9.50 23.13
N THR A 3 10.39 -10.53 22.28
CA THR A 3 11.30 -10.69 21.13
C THR A 3 11.36 -9.43 20.24
N VAL A 4 10.22 -8.75 20.09
CA VAL A 4 10.09 -7.50 19.33
C VAL A 4 10.90 -6.35 19.94
N GLN A 5 10.95 -6.24 21.26
CA GLN A 5 11.67 -5.17 21.94
C GLN A 5 13.18 -5.27 21.69
N ARG A 6 13.71 -6.49 21.69
CA ARG A 6 15.11 -6.76 21.36
C ARG A 6 15.43 -6.41 19.91
N ILE A 7 14.58 -6.81 18.96
CA ILE A 7 14.76 -6.45 17.54
C ILE A 7 14.77 -4.93 17.37
N ALA A 8 13.85 -4.22 18.04
CA ALA A 8 13.80 -2.77 17.99
C ALA A 8 15.06 -2.09 18.55
N GLU A 9 15.67 -2.65 19.60
CA GLU A 9 16.94 -2.17 20.14
C GLU A 9 18.10 -2.43 19.18
N GLU A 10 18.16 -3.62 18.56
CA GLU A 10 19.20 -3.96 17.57
C GLU A 10 19.10 -3.06 16.33
N VAL A 11 17.89 -2.79 15.80
CA VAL A 11 17.68 -1.87 14.67
C VAL A 11 18.09 -0.44 15.02
N LYS A 12 17.79 0.04 16.22
CA LYS A 12 18.20 1.37 16.69
C LYS A 12 19.71 1.52 16.85
N ALA A 13 20.43 0.42 17.01
CA ALA A 13 21.88 0.41 17.18
C ALA A 13 22.64 0.28 15.85
N LEU A 14 21.95 0.10 14.72
CA LEU A 14 22.58 -0.04 13.41
C LEU A 14 23.33 1.24 12.98
N PRO A 15 24.52 1.10 12.36
CA PRO A 15 25.13 2.18 11.61
C PRO A 15 24.20 2.67 10.47
N GLU A 16 24.30 3.94 10.11
CA GLU A 16 23.42 4.59 9.10
C GLU A 16 23.28 3.78 7.80
N LYS A 17 24.40 3.30 7.24
CA LYS A 17 24.39 2.49 6.02
C LYS A 17 23.64 1.15 6.16
N GLU A 18 23.79 0.50 7.32
CA GLU A 18 23.11 -0.77 7.59
C GLU A 18 21.63 -0.55 7.90
N LEU A 19 21.28 0.59 8.51
CA LEU A 19 19.89 1.01 8.71
C LEU A 19 19.20 1.26 7.35
N ASP A 20 19.85 1.96 6.43
CA ASP A 20 19.30 2.20 5.08
C ASP A 20 19.08 0.90 4.30
N GLU A 21 20.03 -0.03 4.39
CA GLU A 21 19.92 -1.36 3.80
C GLU A 21 18.76 -2.15 4.43
N PHE A 22 18.63 -2.11 5.77
CA PHE A 22 17.54 -2.75 6.50
C PHE A 22 16.17 -2.17 6.12
N LEU A 23 16.04 -0.85 6.01
CA LEU A 23 14.78 -0.21 5.64
C LEU A 23 14.37 -0.52 4.20
N SER A 24 15.35 -0.59 3.29
CA SER A 24 15.11 -0.98 1.90
C SER A 24 14.58 -2.41 1.82
N TRP A 25 15.24 -3.34 2.52
CA TRP A 25 14.78 -4.73 2.63
C TRP A 25 13.39 -4.84 3.29
N LEU A 26 13.13 -4.08 4.35
CA LEU A 26 11.85 -4.13 5.07
C LEU A 26 10.69 -3.68 4.18
N ALA A 27 10.90 -2.64 3.36
CA ALA A 27 9.90 -2.18 2.40
C ALA A 27 9.59 -3.27 1.35
N GLU A 28 10.62 -3.95 0.83
CA GLU A 28 10.42 -5.10 -0.08
C GLU A 28 9.68 -6.25 0.62
N TYR A 29 10.04 -6.55 1.86
CA TYR A 29 9.39 -7.57 2.66
C TYR A 29 7.90 -7.27 2.89
N GLU A 30 7.54 -6.01 3.17
CA GLU A 30 6.14 -5.58 3.31
C GLU A 30 5.36 -5.73 1.99
N LEU A 31 5.98 -5.46 0.84
CA LEU A 31 5.36 -5.69 -0.47
C LEU A 31 5.12 -7.18 -0.75
N GLU A 32 6.03 -8.06 -0.33
CA GLU A 32 5.88 -9.51 -0.46
C GLU A 32 4.89 -10.11 0.55
N HIS A 33 4.61 -9.39 1.65
CA HIS A 33 3.70 -9.79 2.71
C HIS A 33 2.52 -8.83 2.77
N PRO A 34 1.62 -8.88 1.76
CA PRO A 34 0.50 -7.97 1.67
C PRO A 34 -0.27 -7.99 2.98
N ASP A 35 -0.44 -6.81 3.56
CA ASP A 35 -1.08 -6.68 4.84
C ASP A 35 -2.56 -7.10 4.75
N ARG A 36 -3.24 -7.15 5.88
CA ARG A 36 -4.66 -7.57 5.91
C ARG A 36 -5.55 -6.68 5.03
N TRP A 37 -5.16 -5.43 4.82
CA TRP A 37 -5.90 -4.49 3.98
C TRP A 37 -5.71 -4.81 2.51
N ASP A 38 -4.48 -5.07 2.06
CA ASP A 38 -4.22 -5.47 0.67
C ASP A 38 -4.97 -6.74 0.30
N GLN A 39 -4.94 -7.74 1.18
CA GLN A 39 -5.68 -8.99 0.99
C GLN A 39 -7.19 -8.76 0.94
N GLN A 40 -7.71 -7.86 1.80
CA GLN A 40 -9.12 -7.52 1.83
C GLN A 40 -9.55 -6.75 0.57
N ILE A 41 -8.76 -5.77 0.12
CA ILE A 41 -9.02 -5.02 -1.11
C ILE A 41 -9.00 -5.97 -2.31
N ALA A 42 -8.02 -6.85 -2.41
CA ALA A 42 -7.93 -7.83 -3.49
C ALA A 42 -9.16 -8.74 -3.56
N ARG A 43 -9.63 -9.23 -2.40
CA ARG A 43 -10.86 -10.04 -2.29
C ARG A 43 -12.10 -9.22 -2.65
N ASP A 44 -12.24 -8.04 -2.07
CA ASP A 44 -13.44 -7.23 -2.21
C ASP A 44 -13.56 -6.62 -3.64
N SER A 45 -12.44 -6.55 -4.38
CA SER A 45 -12.37 -6.12 -5.80
C SER A 45 -12.72 -7.20 -6.82
N GLN A 46 -12.87 -8.47 -6.42
CA GLN A 46 -13.24 -9.55 -7.34
C GLN A 46 -14.66 -9.36 -7.91
N PRO A 47 -14.99 -9.99 -9.06
CA PRO A 47 -16.34 -9.95 -9.62
C PRO A 47 -17.41 -10.37 -8.59
N GLY A 48 -18.40 -9.50 -8.38
CA GLY A 48 -19.45 -9.72 -7.36
C GLY A 48 -18.98 -9.48 -5.91
N GLY A 49 -17.76 -9.00 -5.72
CA GLY A 49 -17.22 -8.55 -4.45
C GLY A 49 -17.83 -7.24 -3.98
N ARG A 50 -17.50 -6.83 -2.75
CA ARG A 50 -18.09 -5.65 -2.11
C ARG A 50 -17.82 -4.35 -2.86
N LEU A 51 -16.73 -4.28 -3.63
CA LEU A 51 -16.36 -3.11 -4.42
C LEU A 51 -17.00 -3.09 -5.81
N GLU A 52 -17.72 -4.15 -6.23
CA GLU A 52 -18.37 -4.23 -7.55
C GLU A 52 -19.23 -2.98 -7.88
N PRO A 53 -20.08 -2.44 -6.98
CA PRO A 53 -20.89 -1.26 -7.30
C PRO A 53 -20.03 -0.02 -7.59
N VAL A 54 -18.94 0.15 -6.83
CA VAL A 54 -18.02 1.28 -6.97
C VAL A 54 -17.22 1.13 -8.26
N LEU A 55 -16.67 -0.05 -8.53
CA LEU A 55 -15.92 -0.35 -9.75
C LEU A 55 -16.78 -0.19 -11.00
N LYS A 56 -18.05 -0.63 -10.96
CA LYS A 56 -19.00 -0.41 -12.06
C LYS A 56 -19.26 1.06 -12.32
N ARG A 57 -19.44 1.87 -11.26
CA ARG A 57 -19.60 3.32 -11.38
C ARG A 57 -18.37 3.96 -12.03
N VAL A 58 -17.17 3.65 -11.53
CA VAL A 58 -15.91 4.20 -12.06
C VAL A 58 -15.74 3.87 -13.54
N ARG A 59 -15.99 2.62 -13.94
CA ARG A 59 -15.93 2.21 -15.36
C ARG A 59 -16.92 3.00 -16.24
N ASN A 60 -18.13 3.24 -15.74
CA ASN A 60 -19.14 4.04 -16.44
C ASN A 60 -18.74 5.52 -16.54
N ASP A 61 -18.11 6.07 -15.51
CA ASP A 61 -17.61 7.45 -15.50
C ASP A 61 -16.47 7.62 -16.52
N ILE A 62 -15.53 6.66 -16.57
CA ILE A 62 -14.47 6.60 -17.59
C ILE A 62 -15.07 6.54 -19.00
N ALA A 63 -16.00 5.61 -19.24
CA ALA A 63 -16.63 5.46 -20.56
C ALA A 63 -17.40 6.71 -21.02
N ALA A 64 -17.93 7.48 -20.08
CA ALA A 64 -18.64 8.74 -20.34
C ALA A 64 -17.73 9.97 -20.37
N GLY A 65 -16.41 9.81 -20.26
CA GLY A 65 -15.46 10.93 -20.22
C GLY A 65 -15.58 11.81 -18.97
N ARG A 66 -16.24 11.33 -17.90
CA ARG A 66 -16.34 12.02 -16.60
C ARG A 66 -15.08 11.79 -15.77
N ILE A 67 -13.94 12.12 -16.34
CA ILE A 67 -12.62 12.00 -15.71
C ILE A 67 -11.90 13.35 -15.79
N LYS A 68 -10.94 13.55 -14.90
CA LYS A 68 -10.00 14.67 -14.95
C LYS A 68 -8.58 14.13 -14.80
N PRO A 69 -7.58 14.77 -15.40
CA PRO A 69 -6.18 14.52 -15.06
C PRO A 69 -5.96 14.56 -13.54
N LEU A 70 -5.10 13.69 -13.03
CA LEU A 70 -4.82 13.62 -11.60
C LEU A 70 -4.17 14.92 -11.09
N ASP A 71 -3.29 15.51 -11.91
CA ASP A 71 -2.60 16.77 -11.62
C ASP A 71 -3.56 17.96 -11.49
N ASP A 72 -4.77 17.90 -12.08
CA ASP A 72 -5.81 18.92 -11.91
C ASP A 72 -6.52 18.82 -10.54
N VAL A 73 -6.31 17.71 -9.81
CA VAL A 73 -7.00 17.38 -8.55
C VAL A 73 -6.04 17.37 -7.37
N ILE A 74 -4.82 16.88 -7.57
CA ILE A 74 -3.77 16.83 -6.54
C ILE A 74 -2.65 17.77 -6.98
N ASP A 75 -2.46 18.86 -6.23
CA ASP A 75 -1.31 19.74 -6.42
C ASP A 75 -0.10 19.12 -5.73
N ASN A 76 0.83 18.56 -6.52
CA ASN A 76 2.08 17.97 -6.05
C ASN A 76 3.25 18.98 -6.05
N SER A 77 2.96 20.28 -5.97
CA SER A 77 3.97 21.35 -5.88
C SER A 77 4.67 21.39 -4.51
#